data_AF-A0A0G4LDM5-F1
#
_entry.id   AF-A0A0G4LDM5-F1
#
_cell.length_a   1.000
_cell.length_b   1.000
_cell.length_c   1.000
_cell.angle_alpha   90.00
_cell.angle_beta   90.00
_cell.angle_gamma   90.00
#
_symmetry.space_group_name_H-M   'P 1'
#
loop_
_entity.id
_entity.type
_entity.pdbx_description
1 polymer ?
#
loop_
_entity_poly.entity_id
_entity_poly.type
_entity_poly.pdbx_seq_one_letter_code
_entity_poly.pdbx_strand_id
1 'polypeptide(L)'
;MNSPLMRMRRPFQGIAIRRSCHRRALDLRGAISAASSGGPSLPQHARLSKLTAPVRQLSRSHQYPMSTQAGHLGQQSQPSSLEKTITPQLLGEVRDFWFSHLASEDAAILPGFNEMKRWFMGGEELDTLCSERFKPVLEAIKSSNATPEAIISDASPSDPGDWLALVLLLDQFPRNCYRGSSASLVFLIFDPLAQAVARKAIDLGIPFSQDTKYYLSRRMWFYLPLMHSEDLALHDQAVAEYERMGRDFKTLMTSSPVNDAAEERCRQALATDKRQLKRFWLRISTLRTSTVKSLFALVAIPIATVRLAGK
;
A
#
# COMPACT_ATOMS: atom_id res chain seq x y z
N MET A 1 -29.09 60.47 2.92
CA MET A 1 -27.86 60.37 2.11
C MET A 1 -27.04 59.19 2.62
N ASN A 2 -26.75 58.24 1.71
CA ASN A 2 -25.80 57.12 1.79
C ASN A 2 -26.00 55.99 2.82
N SER A 3 -26.68 54.93 2.36
CA SER A 3 -26.51 53.54 2.80
C SER A 3 -25.50 52.81 1.88
N PRO A 4 -24.55 52.01 2.38
CA PRO A 4 -23.59 51.31 1.52
C PRO A 4 -24.06 49.92 1.08
N LEU A 5 -24.18 49.81 -0.24
CA LEU A 5 -24.11 48.66 -1.15
C LEU A 5 -23.91 47.24 -0.57
N MET A 6 -24.95 46.42 -0.77
CA MET A 6 -24.88 44.96 -0.91
C MET A 6 -23.90 44.57 -2.03
N ARG A 7 -22.86 43.78 -1.71
CA ARG A 7 -22.10 43.02 -2.71
C ARG A 7 -22.75 41.66 -2.94
N MET A 8 -23.37 41.49 -4.11
CA MET A 8 -23.80 40.21 -4.65
C MET A 8 -22.62 39.22 -4.69
N ARG A 9 -22.76 38.09 -4.00
CA ARG A 9 -21.90 36.91 -4.20
C ARG A 9 -22.34 36.24 -5.50
N ARG A 10 -21.42 36.14 -6.48
CA ARG A 10 -21.62 35.34 -7.69
C ARG A 10 -21.60 33.84 -7.34
N PRO A 11 -22.43 33.00 -7.97
CA PRO A 11 -22.40 31.55 -7.76
C PRO A 11 -21.14 30.96 -8.39
N PHE A 12 -20.38 30.19 -7.61
CA PHE A 12 -19.27 29.36 -8.09
C PHE A 12 -19.85 28.23 -8.95
N GLN A 13 -19.47 28.22 -10.23
CA GLN A 13 -19.81 27.16 -11.17
C GLN A 13 -19.07 25.88 -10.79
N GLY A 14 -19.82 24.79 -10.62
CA GLY A 14 -19.30 23.46 -10.35
C GLY A 14 -18.41 22.97 -11.49
N ILE A 15 -17.23 22.46 -11.14
CA ILE A 15 -16.33 21.78 -12.06
C ILE A 15 -16.93 20.39 -12.34
N ALA A 16 -17.47 20.24 -13.54
CA ALA A 16 -17.97 18.98 -14.05
C ALA A 16 -16.82 17.99 -14.25
N ILE A 17 -16.73 16.97 -13.39
CA ILE A 17 -15.87 15.79 -13.58
C ILE A 17 -16.50 14.95 -14.71
N ARG A 18 -16.18 15.30 -15.96
CA ARG A 18 -16.64 14.56 -17.14
C ARG A 18 -15.76 13.32 -17.39
N ARG A 19 -16.41 12.16 -17.31
CA ARG A 19 -16.22 10.93 -18.11
C ARG A 19 -15.09 11.00 -19.15
N SER A 20 -13.88 10.57 -18.80
CA SER A 20 -12.77 10.42 -19.77
C SER A 20 -11.81 9.28 -19.42
N CYS A 21 -12.33 8.11 -19.06
CA CYS A 21 -11.52 6.88 -18.96
C CYS A 21 -11.75 5.86 -20.09
N HIS A 22 -12.67 6.09 -21.04
CA HIS A 22 -13.09 5.01 -21.95
C HIS A 22 -12.63 5.12 -23.41
N ARG A 23 -11.76 6.07 -23.81
CA ARG A 23 -11.47 6.29 -25.25
C ARG A 23 -10.01 6.40 -25.68
N ARG A 24 -9.07 5.79 -24.95
CA ARG A 24 -7.65 5.84 -25.34
C ARG A 24 -6.90 4.52 -25.12
N ALA A 25 -7.55 3.41 -25.50
CA ALA A 25 -6.98 2.05 -25.46
C ALA A 25 -6.78 1.42 -26.85
N LEU A 26 -6.87 2.18 -27.95
CA LEU A 26 -6.80 1.63 -29.32
C LEU A 26 -5.67 2.16 -30.22
N ASP A 27 -4.80 3.08 -29.78
CA ASP A 27 -3.82 3.74 -30.68
C ASP A 27 -2.33 3.47 -30.37
N LEU A 28 -1.98 2.36 -29.71
CA LEU A 28 -0.57 2.01 -29.43
C LEU A 28 -0.07 0.70 -30.07
N ARG A 29 -0.72 0.22 -31.14
CA ARG A 29 -0.26 -0.94 -31.93
C ARG A 29 0.62 -0.60 -33.14
N GLY A 30 1.01 0.66 -33.34
CA GLY A 30 1.74 1.09 -34.55
C GLY A 30 3.24 1.39 -34.39
N ALA A 31 3.81 1.36 -33.18
CA ALA A 31 5.12 1.99 -32.93
C ALA A 31 6.17 1.09 -32.27
N ILE A 32 6.02 -0.25 -32.31
CA ILE A 32 7.05 -1.19 -31.87
C ILE A 32 7.14 -2.34 -32.88
N SER A 33 7.64 -2.03 -34.09
CA SER A 33 8.00 -3.04 -35.10
C SER A 33 9.25 -2.65 -35.90
N ALA A 34 10.16 -1.87 -35.31
CA ALA A 34 11.40 -1.49 -35.98
C ALA A 34 12.54 -1.29 -34.97
N ALA A 35 13.02 -2.39 -34.38
CA ALA A 35 14.35 -2.46 -33.75
C ALA A 35 14.73 -3.92 -33.49
N SER A 36 15.04 -4.65 -34.55
CA SER A 36 15.75 -5.94 -34.49
C SER A 36 17.21 -5.73 -34.92
N SER A 37 18.17 -6.13 -34.09
CA SER A 37 19.40 -6.88 -34.44
C SER A 37 20.57 -6.60 -33.47
N GLY A 38 21.26 -7.66 -33.00
CA GLY A 38 22.69 -7.59 -32.64
C GLY A 38 23.19 -8.08 -31.26
N GLY A 39 23.10 -9.39 -30.97
CA GLY A 39 24.06 -10.22 -30.18
C GLY A 39 24.36 -9.93 -28.69
N PRO A 40 25.23 -10.72 -28.00
CA PRO A 40 25.55 -12.14 -28.12
C PRO A 40 25.16 -12.97 -26.86
N SER A 41 25.31 -14.29 -26.98
CA SER A 41 25.01 -15.41 -26.07
C SER A 41 25.55 -15.31 -24.62
N LEU A 42 24.70 -15.66 -23.64
CA LEU A 42 25.04 -15.89 -22.23
C LEU A 42 25.28 -17.38 -21.93
N PRO A 43 26.26 -17.75 -21.07
CA PRO A 43 26.47 -19.13 -20.65
C PRO A 43 25.56 -19.58 -19.50
N GLN A 44 25.52 -20.89 -19.40
CA GLN A 44 24.61 -21.77 -18.66
C GLN A 44 24.63 -21.65 -17.12
N HIS A 45 23.49 -22.04 -16.56
CA HIS A 45 23.14 -22.18 -15.14
C HIS A 45 24.21 -22.83 -14.26
N ALA A 46 24.58 -22.14 -13.17
CA ALA A 46 25.17 -22.75 -11.98
C ALA A 46 24.10 -22.82 -10.87
N ARG A 47 23.79 -24.05 -10.44
CA ARG A 47 23.02 -24.39 -9.23
C ARG A 47 23.69 -23.81 -8.00
N LEU A 48 22.94 -23.11 -7.15
CA LEU A 48 23.27 -23.00 -5.72
C LEU A 48 22.06 -23.34 -4.86
N SER A 49 22.15 -24.54 -4.30
CA SER A 49 21.29 -25.13 -3.30
C SER A 49 21.65 -24.63 -1.89
N LYS A 50 20.59 -24.34 -1.12
CA LYS A 50 20.44 -24.56 0.35
C LYS A 50 21.54 -24.02 1.27
N LEU A 51 21.21 -22.97 2.02
CA LEU A 51 21.64 -22.81 3.42
C LEU A 51 20.51 -22.21 4.26
N THR A 52 19.82 -23.08 4.99
CA THR A 52 18.89 -22.77 6.08
C THR A 52 19.67 -22.65 7.39
N ALA A 53 19.41 -21.61 8.18
CA ALA A 53 19.85 -21.52 9.58
C ALA A 53 18.70 -20.95 10.45
N PRO A 54 18.57 -21.38 11.72
CA PRO A 54 17.32 -21.31 12.48
C PRO A 54 17.10 -19.96 13.18
N VAL A 55 15.83 -19.53 13.21
CA VAL A 55 15.35 -18.37 13.99
C VAL A 55 15.15 -18.78 15.45
N ARG A 56 15.85 -18.11 16.38
CA ARG A 56 15.65 -18.24 17.83
C ARG A 56 14.39 -17.48 18.24
N GLN A 57 13.43 -18.18 18.84
CA GLN A 57 12.30 -17.59 19.54
C GLN A 57 12.79 -16.87 20.81
N LEU A 58 12.40 -15.60 20.95
CA LEU A 58 12.44 -14.88 22.23
C LEU A 58 11.00 -14.62 22.65
N SER A 59 10.52 -15.44 23.59
CA SER A 59 9.24 -15.28 24.25
C SER A 59 9.29 -14.08 25.20
N ARG A 60 8.35 -13.12 25.04
CA ARG A 60 7.98 -12.20 26.12
C ARG A 60 6.47 -12.09 26.23
N SER A 61 5.99 -12.59 27.37
CA SER A 61 4.63 -12.57 27.88
C SER A 61 4.17 -11.14 28.22
N HIS A 62 3.06 -10.71 27.66
CA HIS A 62 2.24 -9.62 28.21
C HIS A 62 0.80 -10.12 28.34
N GLN A 63 0.42 -10.38 29.59
CA GLN A 63 -0.94 -10.75 30.00
C GLN A 63 -1.81 -9.50 30.10
N TYR A 64 -2.99 -9.53 29.48
CA TYR A 64 -4.09 -8.62 29.79
C TYR A 64 -5.18 -9.41 30.56
N PRO A 65 -5.83 -8.81 31.58
CA PRO A 65 -6.71 -9.54 32.48
C PRO A 65 -8.09 -9.82 31.85
N MET A 66 -8.56 -11.05 32.04
CA MET A 66 -9.91 -11.52 31.74
C MET A 66 -10.89 -11.05 32.81
N SER A 67 -12.05 -10.56 32.39
CA SER A 67 -13.25 -10.46 33.22
C SER A 67 -14.32 -11.44 32.70
N THR A 68 -15.07 -11.99 33.64
CA THR A 68 -15.72 -13.30 33.65
C THR A 68 -17.02 -13.39 32.82
N GLN A 69 -17.35 -14.64 32.50
CA GLN A 69 -18.38 -15.20 31.61
C GLN A 69 -19.84 -14.77 31.84
N ALA A 70 -20.62 -14.79 30.75
CA ALA A 70 -21.99 -15.31 30.72
C ALA A 70 -22.20 -16.10 29.42
N GLY A 71 -22.70 -17.33 29.55
CA GLY A 71 -22.72 -18.34 28.50
C GLY A 71 -23.74 -18.13 27.38
N HIS A 72 -23.35 -18.55 26.18
CA HIS A 72 -24.26 -18.95 25.13
C HIS A 72 -23.68 -20.17 24.42
N LEU A 73 -24.47 -21.23 24.32
CA LEU A 73 -24.18 -22.47 23.61
C LEU A 73 -23.95 -22.15 22.13
N GLY A 74 -22.68 -22.02 21.73
CA GLY A 74 -22.29 -21.77 20.35
C GLY A 74 -22.38 -23.04 19.52
N GLN A 75 -23.24 -23.02 18.50
CA GLN A 75 -23.12 -23.92 17.35
C GLN A 75 -21.69 -23.83 16.83
N GLN A 76 -21.00 -24.97 16.72
CA GLN A 76 -19.73 -25.06 16.01
C GLN A 76 -20.01 -24.85 14.52
N SER A 77 -19.89 -23.60 14.07
CA SER A 77 -19.96 -23.24 12.66
C SER A 77 -18.82 -23.92 11.90
N GLN A 78 -19.14 -24.62 10.82
CA GLN A 78 -18.13 -25.18 9.92
C GLN A 78 -17.26 -24.04 9.38
N PRO A 79 -15.92 -24.21 9.31
CA PRO A 79 -15.03 -23.18 8.82
C PRO A 79 -15.40 -22.80 7.38
N SER A 80 -15.48 -21.50 7.11
CA SER A 80 -15.82 -21.02 5.77
C SER A 80 -14.78 -21.52 4.76
N SER A 81 -15.14 -21.58 3.47
CA SER A 81 -14.17 -21.95 2.43
C SER A 81 -12.98 -20.99 2.39
N LEU A 82 -13.16 -19.74 2.85
CA LEU A 82 -12.10 -18.73 2.88
C LEU A 82 -11.20 -18.84 4.12
N GLU A 83 -11.68 -19.34 5.26
CA GLU A 83 -10.82 -19.59 6.44
C GLU A 83 -9.67 -20.54 6.10
N LYS A 84 -9.93 -21.53 5.24
CA LYS A 84 -8.90 -22.45 4.70
C LYS A 84 -8.03 -21.83 3.62
N THR A 85 -8.44 -20.69 3.07
CA THR A 85 -7.77 -20.01 1.95
C THR A 85 -6.89 -18.87 2.45
N ILE A 86 -7.39 -18.02 3.36
CA ILE A 86 -6.69 -16.86 3.92
C ILE A 86 -6.10 -17.23 5.28
N THR A 87 -5.06 -18.05 5.25
CA THR A 87 -4.41 -18.55 6.47
C THR A 87 -3.35 -17.58 6.99
N PRO A 88 -2.96 -17.67 8.28
CA PRO A 88 -1.82 -16.92 8.81
C PRO A 88 -0.52 -17.17 8.02
N GLN A 89 -0.33 -18.38 7.50
CA GLN A 89 0.81 -18.73 6.64
C GLN A 89 0.78 -17.92 5.34
N LEU A 90 -0.38 -17.81 4.68
CA LEU A 90 -0.52 -16.99 3.48
C LEU A 90 -0.22 -15.51 3.77
N LEU A 91 -0.70 -14.97 4.88
CA LEU A 91 -0.42 -13.57 5.26
C LEU A 91 1.08 -13.33 5.48
N GLY A 92 1.78 -14.30 6.08
CA GLY A 92 3.25 -14.31 6.15
C GLY A 92 3.90 -14.32 4.77
N GLU A 93 3.46 -15.20 3.86
CA GLU A 93 3.99 -15.28 2.50
C GLU A 93 3.78 -14.00 1.69
N VAL A 94 2.62 -13.35 1.84
CA VAL A 94 2.29 -12.08 1.21
C VAL A 94 3.30 -11.00 1.63
N ARG A 95 3.56 -10.88 2.94
CA ARG A 95 4.55 -9.95 3.49
C ARG A 95 5.95 -10.26 2.99
N ASP A 96 6.39 -11.50 3.13
CA ASP A 96 7.74 -11.90 2.78
C ASP A 96 8.01 -11.66 1.29
N PHE A 97 7.05 -12.00 0.43
CA PHE A 97 7.15 -11.72 -0.99
C PHE A 97 7.19 -10.21 -1.29
N TRP A 98 6.25 -9.45 -0.72
CA TRP A 98 6.10 -8.03 -1.03
C TRP A 98 7.30 -7.19 -0.59
N PHE A 99 7.94 -7.57 0.52
CA PHE A 99 9.07 -6.87 1.11
C PHE A 99 10.44 -7.51 0.85
N SER A 100 10.50 -8.64 0.15
CA SER A 100 11.73 -9.41 -0.15
C SER A 100 12.90 -8.61 -0.76
N HIS A 101 12.62 -7.52 -1.47
CA HIS A 101 13.64 -6.69 -2.11
C HIS A 101 14.16 -5.55 -1.22
N LEU A 102 13.65 -5.41 0.00
CA LEU A 102 14.21 -4.46 0.97
C LEU A 102 15.55 -4.98 1.49
N ALA A 103 16.61 -4.18 1.31
CA ALA A 103 17.96 -4.58 1.70
C ALA A 103 18.17 -4.69 3.22
N SER A 104 17.35 -3.99 4.01
CA SER A 104 17.44 -3.99 5.47
C SER A 104 16.16 -3.47 6.12
N GLU A 105 16.05 -3.66 7.44
CA GLU A 105 15.00 -3.04 8.24
C GLU A 105 15.08 -1.50 8.24
N ASP A 106 16.26 -0.90 8.00
CA ASP A 106 16.38 0.56 7.82
C ASP A 106 15.79 1.01 6.48
N ALA A 107 15.94 0.19 5.43
CA ALA A 107 15.28 0.44 4.14
C ALA A 107 13.76 0.36 4.24
N ALA A 108 13.20 -0.31 5.26
CA ALA A 108 11.78 -0.30 5.54
C ALA A 108 11.29 1.04 6.16
N ILE A 109 12.16 1.76 6.87
CA ILE A 109 11.85 3.06 7.46
C ILE A 109 11.68 4.12 6.37
N LEU A 110 12.64 4.19 5.44
CA LEU A 110 12.64 5.14 4.34
C LEU A 110 13.14 4.48 3.03
N PRO A 111 12.29 3.75 2.31
CA PRO A 111 12.67 3.02 1.10
C PRO A 111 13.21 3.93 0.00
N GLY A 112 14.30 3.47 -0.61
CA GLY A 112 15.01 4.09 -1.72
C GLY A 112 14.23 4.09 -3.03
N PHE A 113 14.83 4.72 -4.04
CA PHE A 113 14.22 4.80 -5.36
C PHE A 113 13.95 3.42 -5.97
N ASN A 114 14.89 2.47 -5.83
CA ASN A 114 14.77 1.15 -6.44
C ASN A 114 13.66 0.33 -5.77
N GLU A 115 13.54 0.44 -4.46
CA GLU A 115 12.49 -0.21 -3.67
C GLU A 115 11.11 0.31 -4.07
N MET A 116 10.96 1.64 -4.16
CA MET A 116 9.70 2.24 -4.64
C MET A 116 9.42 1.89 -6.09
N LYS A 117 10.45 1.86 -6.94
CA LYS A 117 10.31 1.53 -8.35
C LYS A 117 9.68 0.15 -8.54
N ARG A 118 10.14 -0.87 -7.80
CA ARG A 118 9.58 -2.22 -7.91
C ARG A 118 8.07 -2.25 -7.63
N TRP A 119 7.64 -1.63 -6.54
CA TRP A 119 6.22 -1.63 -6.17
C TRP A 119 5.33 -0.89 -7.15
N PHE A 120 5.77 0.26 -7.64
CA PHE A 120 4.88 1.12 -8.43
C PHE A 120 5.01 0.98 -9.95
N MET A 121 6.18 0.57 -10.46
CA MET A 121 6.34 0.32 -11.89
C MET A 121 5.99 -1.11 -12.27
N GLY A 122 6.01 -2.03 -11.31
CA GLY A 122 5.84 -3.45 -11.55
C GLY A 122 6.75 -3.95 -12.66
N GLY A 123 6.22 -4.84 -13.49
CA GLY A 123 6.91 -5.45 -14.62
C GLY A 123 6.41 -6.86 -14.85
N GLU A 124 6.60 -7.37 -16.07
CA GLU A 124 6.14 -8.71 -16.48
C GLU A 124 6.63 -9.82 -15.54
N GLU A 125 7.86 -9.71 -15.05
CA GLU A 125 8.42 -10.63 -14.06
C GLU A 125 7.63 -10.60 -12.74
N LEU A 126 7.38 -9.41 -12.18
CA LEU A 126 6.61 -9.27 -10.95
C LEU A 126 5.18 -9.76 -11.13
N ASP A 127 4.56 -9.44 -12.27
CA ASP A 127 3.18 -9.84 -12.57
C ASP A 127 3.05 -11.35 -12.71
N THR A 128 4.04 -12.00 -13.33
CA THR A 128 4.13 -13.46 -13.45
C THR A 128 4.23 -14.10 -12.07
N LEU A 129 5.18 -13.64 -11.24
CA LEU A 129 5.37 -14.16 -9.89
C LEU A 129 4.13 -13.95 -9.00
N CYS A 130 3.49 -12.78 -9.09
CA CYS A 130 2.24 -12.52 -8.39
C CYS A 130 1.12 -13.46 -8.86
N SER A 131 1.02 -13.67 -10.17
CA SER A 131 -0.03 -14.51 -10.77
C SER A 131 0.12 -15.98 -10.41
N GLU A 132 1.33 -16.52 -10.44
CA GLU A 132 1.60 -17.92 -10.08
C GLU A 132 1.29 -18.19 -8.61
N ARG A 133 1.65 -17.25 -7.71
CA ARG A 133 1.56 -17.47 -6.26
C ARG A 133 0.23 -17.08 -5.64
N PHE A 134 -0.33 -15.94 -6.05
CA PHE A 134 -1.43 -15.30 -5.31
C PHE A 134 -2.73 -15.23 -6.09
N LYS A 135 -2.73 -15.43 -7.42
CA LYS A 135 -3.99 -15.47 -8.19
C LYS A 135 -4.97 -16.56 -7.74
N PRO A 136 -4.54 -17.78 -7.33
CA PRO A 136 -5.46 -18.80 -6.85
C PRO A 136 -6.31 -18.34 -5.66
N VAL A 137 -5.71 -17.66 -4.67
CA VAL A 137 -6.46 -17.11 -3.53
C VAL A 137 -7.35 -15.94 -3.95
N LEU A 138 -6.90 -15.07 -4.85
CA LEU A 138 -7.72 -13.99 -5.38
C LEU A 138 -8.96 -14.51 -6.11
N GLU A 139 -8.83 -15.60 -6.87
CA GLU A 139 -9.94 -16.27 -7.54
C GLU A 139 -10.91 -16.92 -6.55
N ALA A 140 -10.40 -17.50 -5.45
CA ALA A 140 -11.22 -18.03 -4.37
C ALA A 140 -12.02 -16.93 -3.65
N ILE A 141 -11.37 -15.81 -3.30
CA ILE A 141 -12.03 -14.62 -2.73
C ILE A 141 -13.12 -14.11 -3.68
N LYS A 142 -12.78 -13.91 -4.96
CA LYS A 142 -13.73 -13.48 -5.98
C LYS A 142 -14.94 -14.40 -6.09
N SER A 143 -14.72 -15.72 -6.09
CA SER A 143 -15.79 -16.72 -6.27
C SER A 143 -16.67 -16.87 -5.04
N SER A 144 -16.17 -16.53 -3.85
CA SER A 144 -16.92 -16.62 -2.60
C SER A 144 -18.01 -15.55 -2.45
N ASN A 145 -17.88 -14.42 -3.15
CA ASN A 145 -18.68 -13.20 -2.90
C ASN A 145 -18.71 -12.79 -1.42
N ALA A 146 -17.65 -13.07 -0.67
CA ALA A 146 -17.56 -12.73 0.74
C ALA A 146 -17.60 -11.22 0.97
N THR A 147 -18.27 -10.81 2.05
CA THR A 147 -18.25 -9.41 2.49
C THR A 147 -16.89 -9.07 3.11
N PRO A 148 -16.52 -7.79 3.22
CA PRO A 148 -15.31 -7.40 3.95
C PRO A 148 -15.25 -7.95 5.37
N GLU A 149 -16.37 -8.00 6.09
CA GLU A 149 -16.45 -8.51 7.45
C GLU A 149 -16.16 -10.02 7.51
N ALA A 150 -16.67 -10.78 6.55
CA ALA A 150 -16.37 -12.21 6.42
C ALA A 150 -14.88 -12.42 6.12
N ILE A 151 -14.30 -11.67 5.18
CA ILE A 151 -12.87 -11.75 4.87
C ILE A 151 -12.01 -11.44 6.10
N ILE A 152 -12.33 -10.40 6.87
CA ILE A 152 -11.60 -10.05 8.09
C ILE A 152 -11.75 -11.15 9.15
N SER A 153 -12.96 -11.68 9.31
CA SER A 153 -13.23 -12.77 10.26
C SER A 153 -12.45 -14.04 9.89
N ASP A 154 -12.50 -14.44 8.63
CA ASP A 154 -11.84 -15.64 8.12
C ASP A 154 -10.32 -15.52 8.17
N ALA A 155 -9.78 -14.34 7.85
CA ALA A 155 -8.35 -14.06 7.93
C ALA A 155 -7.83 -13.97 9.38
N SER A 156 -8.70 -13.61 10.34
CA SER A 156 -8.40 -13.48 11.77
C SER A 156 -7.06 -12.76 12.05
N PRO A 157 -6.81 -11.55 11.50
CA PRO A 157 -5.53 -10.87 11.62
C PRO A 157 -5.21 -10.55 13.09
N SER A 158 -4.06 -11.03 13.57
CA SER A 158 -3.69 -11.00 14.99
C SER A 158 -2.72 -9.87 15.34
N ASP A 159 -1.96 -9.40 14.35
CA ASP A 159 -0.92 -8.37 14.51
C ASP A 159 -0.96 -7.33 13.37
N PRO A 160 -0.23 -6.20 13.49
CA PRO A 160 -0.19 -5.19 12.43
C PRO A 160 0.32 -5.69 11.07
N GLY A 161 1.17 -6.72 11.07
CA GLY A 161 1.67 -7.36 9.87
C GLY A 161 0.59 -8.15 9.15
N ASP A 162 -0.26 -8.89 9.86
CA ASP A 162 -1.39 -9.63 9.28
C ASP A 162 -2.38 -8.67 8.61
N TRP A 163 -2.71 -7.56 9.27
CA TRP A 163 -3.54 -6.50 8.69
C TRP A 163 -2.91 -5.90 7.43
N LEU A 164 -1.60 -5.61 7.46
CA LEU A 164 -0.87 -5.11 6.31
C LEU A 164 -0.89 -6.12 5.15
N ALA A 165 -0.66 -7.40 5.44
CA ALA A 165 -0.70 -8.46 4.45
C ALA A 165 -2.07 -8.56 3.79
N LEU A 166 -3.15 -8.50 4.58
CA LEU A 166 -4.51 -8.57 4.05
C LEU A 166 -4.83 -7.37 3.15
N VAL A 167 -4.41 -6.16 3.55
CA VAL A 167 -4.54 -4.96 2.70
C VAL A 167 -3.75 -5.12 1.40
N LEU A 168 -2.50 -5.58 1.46
CA LEU A 168 -1.68 -5.81 0.27
C LEU A 168 -2.31 -6.85 -0.65
N LEU A 169 -2.76 -7.98 -0.10
CA LEU A 169 -3.41 -9.06 -0.84
C LEU A 169 -4.63 -8.56 -1.60
N LEU A 170 -5.43 -7.67 -1.02
CA LEU A 170 -6.63 -7.14 -1.66
C LEU A 170 -6.38 -5.93 -2.56
N ASP A 171 -5.34 -5.13 -2.31
CA ASP A 171 -5.08 -3.90 -3.07
C ASP A 171 -4.01 -4.09 -4.14
N GLN A 172 -2.83 -4.58 -3.76
CA GLN A 172 -1.67 -4.59 -4.63
C GLN A 172 -1.62 -5.80 -5.56
N PHE A 173 -1.80 -7.02 -5.03
CA PHE A 173 -1.71 -8.23 -5.84
C PHE A 173 -2.71 -8.28 -7.00
N PRO A 174 -3.98 -7.84 -6.87
CA PRO A 174 -4.90 -7.79 -7.99
C PRO A 174 -4.41 -6.90 -9.13
N ARG A 175 -3.72 -5.80 -8.83
CA ARG A 175 -3.15 -4.88 -9.84
C ARG A 175 -2.02 -5.52 -10.65
N ASN A 176 -1.30 -6.48 -10.06
CA ASN A 176 -0.30 -7.30 -10.75
C ASN A 176 -0.92 -8.52 -11.46
N CYS A 177 -1.96 -9.14 -10.90
CA CYS A 177 -2.57 -10.37 -11.42
C CYS A 177 -3.61 -10.16 -12.54
N TYR A 178 -4.21 -8.97 -12.61
CA TYR A 178 -5.30 -8.63 -13.54
C TYR A 178 -4.97 -7.39 -14.38
N ARG A 179 -3.98 -7.51 -15.30
CA ARG A 179 -3.66 -6.45 -16.26
C ARG A 179 -4.54 -6.50 -17.52
N GLY A 180 -4.48 -5.40 -18.29
CA GLY A 180 -5.11 -5.31 -19.61
C GLY A 180 -6.63 -5.40 -19.51
N SER A 181 -7.22 -6.33 -20.26
CA SER A 181 -8.67 -6.51 -20.35
C SER A 181 -9.33 -6.92 -19.04
N SER A 182 -8.57 -7.53 -18.11
CA SER A 182 -9.11 -7.97 -16.81
C SER A 182 -9.01 -6.92 -15.70
N ALA A 183 -8.46 -5.72 -16.00
CA ALA A 183 -8.23 -4.69 -14.99
C ALA A 183 -9.52 -4.17 -14.33
N SER A 184 -10.66 -4.27 -15.00
CA SER A 184 -11.97 -3.92 -14.42
C SER A 184 -12.31 -4.74 -13.18
N LEU A 185 -11.83 -5.99 -13.07
CA LEU A 185 -12.06 -6.83 -11.89
C LEU A 185 -11.45 -6.23 -10.63
N VAL A 186 -10.31 -5.54 -10.76
CA VAL A 186 -9.65 -4.86 -9.64
C VAL A 186 -10.61 -3.81 -9.05
N PHE A 187 -11.10 -2.91 -9.89
CA PHE A 187 -11.97 -1.81 -9.46
C PHE A 187 -13.33 -2.29 -8.95
N LEU A 188 -13.90 -3.32 -9.57
CA LEU A 188 -15.27 -3.75 -9.26
C LEU A 188 -15.36 -4.67 -8.04
N ILE A 189 -14.29 -5.44 -7.76
CA ILE A 189 -14.32 -6.51 -6.75
C ILE A 189 -13.35 -6.22 -5.64
N PHE A 190 -12.08 -5.97 -5.98
CA PHE A 190 -11.02 -5.93 -4.98
C PHE A 190 -10.88 -4.57 -4.30
N ASP A 191 -11.08 -3.46 -5.03
CA ASP A 191 -10.97 -2.11 -4.46
C ASP A 191 -11.97 -1.86 -3.32
N PRO A 192 -13.27 -2.22 -3.41
CA PRO A 192 -14.20 -2.09 -2.29
C PRO A 192 -13.79 -2.91 -1.06
N LEU A 193 -13.28 -4.12 -1.27
CA LEU A 193 -12.80 -5.00 -0.18
C LEU A 193 -11.56 -4.38 0.49
N ALA A 194 -10.58 -3.96 -0.30
CA ALA A 194 -9.36 -3.33 0.19
C ALA A 194 -9.65 -2.04 0.95
N GLN A 195 -10.56 -1.20 0.46
CA GLN A 195 -10.99 0.02 1.14
C GLN A 195 -11.61 -0.27 2.50
N ALA A 196 -12.50 -1.27 2.59
CA ALA A 196 -13.15 -1.64 3.85
C ALA A 196 -12.15 -2.20 4.87
N VAL A 197 -11.25 -3.10 4.45
CA VAL A 197 -10.19 -3.65 5.31
C VAL A 197 -9.24 -2.55 5.78
N ALA A 198 -8.81 -1.66 4.88
CA ALA A 198 -7.95 -0.54 5.21
C ALA A 198 -8.59 0.41 6.24
N ARG A 199 -9.86 0.78 6.04
CA ARG A 199 -10.60 1.61 7.00
C ARG A 199 -10.69 0.93 8.36
N LYS A 200 -11.01 -0.37 8.39
CA LYS A 200 -11.07 -1.12 9.66
C LYS A 200 -9.71 -1.12 10.37
N ALA A 201 -8.61 -1.32 9.64
CA ALA A 201 -7.27 -1.25 10.20
C ALA A 201 -6.94 0.15 10.76
N ILE A 202 -7.31 1.21 10.03
CA ILE A 202 -7.14 2.61 10.48
C ILE A 202 -7.95 2.88 11.76
N ASP A 203 -9.21 2.46 11.80
CA ASP A 203 -10.10 2.64 12.95
C ASP A 203 -9.60 1.91 14.20
N LEU A 204 -8.97 0.73 14.02
CA LEU A 204 -8.30 -0.02 15.08
C LEU A 204 -6.93 0.56 15.48
N GLY A 205 -6.47 1.60 14.80
CA GLY A 205 -5.19 2.25 15.05
C GLY A 205 -3.96 1.44 14.62
N ILE A 206 -4.14 0.42 13.77
CA ILE A 206 -3.07 -0.46 13.31
C ILE A 206 -1.90 0.31 12.66
N PRO A 207 -2.12 1.32 11.80
CA PRO A 207 -1.03 2.09 11.18
C PRO A 207 -0.21 2.95 12.16
N PHE A 208 -0.65 3.05 13.43
CA PHE A 208 0.03 3.80 14.49
C PHE A 208 0.75 2.88 15.49
N SER A 209 0.75 1.57 15.25
CA SER A 209 1.51 0.61 16.04
C SER A 209 3.02 0.84 15.91
N GLN A 210 3.81 0.38 16.89
CA GLN A 210 5.27 0.53 16.88
C GLN A 210 5.92 -0.06 15.61
N ASP A 211 5.38 -1.16 15.08
CA ASP A 211 5.92 -1.87 13.91
C ASP A 211 5.63 -1.18 12.57
N THR A 212 4.71 -0.20 12.55
CA THR A 212 4.24 0.44 11.32
C THR A 212 4.43 1.95 11.33
N LYS A 213 4.22 2.62 12.47
CA LYS A 213 4.09 4.08 12.58
C LYS A 213 5.20 4.87 11.88
N TYR A 214 6.46 4.42 12.00
CA TYR A 214 7.63 5.07 11.42
C TYR A 214 8.27 4.28 10.27
N TYR A 215 7.59 3.24 9.80
CA TYR A 215 8.01 2.43 8.66
C TYR A 215 7.22 2.86 7.43
N LEU A 216 7.79 3.75 6.61
CA LEU A 216 7.09 4.25 5.43
C LEU A 216 6.66 3.10 4.53
N SER A 217 7.53 2.10 4.35
CA SER A 217 7.23 0.93 3.53
C SER A 217 6.07 0.09 4.05
N ARG A 218 5.66 0.24 5.30
CA ARG A 218 4.57 -0.53 5.91
C ARG A 218 3.30 0.32 6.03
N ARG A 219 3.43 1.54 6.54
CA ARG A 219 2.29 2.41 6.86
C ARG A 219 1.54 2.91 5.63
N MET A 220 2.24 3.24 4.55
CA MET A 220 1.62 3.85 3.38
C MET A 220 0.55 2.98 2.70
N TRP A 221 0.65 1.65 2.83
CA TRP A 221 -0.26 0.71 2.19
C TRP A 221 -1.64 0.71 2.82
N PHE A 222 -1.79 1.10 4.09
CA PHE A 222 -3.10 1.26 4.72
C PHE A 222 -3.90 2.42 4.13
N TYR A 223 -3.23 3.40 3.51
CA TYR A 223 -3.89 4.60 2.98
C TYR A 223 -4.12 4.53 1.47
N LEU A 224 -3.34 3.70 0.78
CA LEU A 224 -3.38 3.61 -0.68
C LEU A 224 -4.74 3.09 -1.23
N PRO A 225 -5.42 2.11 -0.61
CA PRO A 225 -6.76 1.69 -1.06
C PRO A 225 -7.78 2.83 -1.08
N LEU A 226 -7.70 3.75 -0.12
CA LEU A 226 -8.55 4.94 -0.07
C LEU A 226 -8.26 5.90 -1.23
N MET A 227 -6.99 6.05 -1.62
CA MET A 227 -6.59 6.82 -2.79
C MET A 227 -7.11 6.20 -4.10
N HIS A 228 -7.34 4.89 -4.14
CA HIS A 228 -7.90 4.21 -5.31
C HIS A 228 -9.41 4.40 -5.47
N SER A 229 -10.09 4.96 -4.47
CA SER A 229 -11.52 5.23 -4.55
C SER A 229 -11.84 6.45 -5.42
N GLU A 230 -12.99 6.39 -6.11
CA GLU A 230 -13.60 7.55 -6.76
C GLU A 230 -14.44 8.40 -5.78
N ASP A 231 -14.59 7.95 -4.53
CA ASP A 231 -15.24 8.72 -3.48
C ASP A 231 -14.30 9.81 -2.92
N LEU A 232 -14.73 11.07 -3.05
CA LEU A 232 -13.99 12.21 -2.53
C LEU A 232 -13.77 12.15 -1.01
N ALA A 233 -14.72 11.62 -0.24
CA ALA A 233 -14.58 11.51 1.21
C ALA A 233 -13.45 10.54 1.59
N LEU A 234 -13.34 9.42 0.86
CA LEU A 234 -12.26 8.45 1.06
C LEU A 234 -10.90 9.03 0.63
N HIS A 235 -10.90 9.81 -0.45
CA HIS A 235 -9.71 10.53 -0.88
C HIS A 235 -9.23 11.56 0.17
N ASP A 236 -10.14 12.36 0.72
CA ASP A 236 -9.84 13.33 1.78
C ASP A 236 -9.32 12.64 3.05
N GLN A 237 -9.90 11.50 3.42
CA GLN A 237 -9.40 10.67 4.52
C GLN A 237 -7.97 10.21 4.26
N ALA A 238 -7.67 9.69 3.07
CA ALA A 238 -6.32 9.25 2.72
C ALA A 238 -5.29 10.37 2.83
N VAL A 239 -5.63 11.56 2.31
CA VAL A 239 -4.78 12.75 2.39
C VAL A 239 -4.52 13.13 3.86
N ALA A 240 -5.55 13.15 4.70
CA ALA A 240 -5.41 13.45 6.12
C ALA A 240 -4.48 12.45 6.84
N GLU A 241 -4.57 11.16 6.49
CA GLU A 241 -3.71 10.12 7.05
C GLU A 241 -2.25 10.22 6.59
N TYR A 242 -2.00 10.53 5.31
CA TYR A 242 -0.64 10.82 4.82
C TYR A 242 -0.04 12.06 5.49
N GLU A 243 -0.84 13.11 5.71
CA GLU A 243 -0.40 14.30 6.44
C GLU A 243 -0.10 14.00 7.91
N ARG A 244 -0.90 13.13 8.55
CA ARG A 244 -0.66 12.67 9.92
C ARG A 244 0.65 11.88 10.01
N MET A 245 0.88 10.95 9.09
CA MET A 245 2.16 10.25 8.98
C MET A 245 3.32 11.26 8.85
N GLY A 246 3.13 12.35 8.12
CA GLY A 246 4.13 13.43 8.06
C GLY A 246 4.39 14.19 9.32
N ARG A 247 3.35 14.47 10.09
CA ARG A 247 3.53 15.05 11.43
C ARG A 247 4.24 14.08 12.36
N ASP A 248 3.95 12.79 12.30
CA ASP A 248 4.57 11.77 13.15
C ASP A 248 6.09 11.67 12.89
N PHE A 249 6.51 11.55 11.62
CA PHE A 249 7.92 11.52 11.26
C PHE A 249 8.63 12.84 11.61
N LYS A 250 7.99 13.99 11.38
CA LYS A 250 8.56 15.29 11.77
C LYS A 250 8.75 15.38 13.29
N THR A 251 7.78 14.89 14.05
CA THR A 251 7.83 14.86 15.51
C THR A 251 8.98 13.98 15.97
N LEU A 252 9.10 12.75 15.47
CA LEU A 252 10.19 11.83 15.79
C LEU A 252 11.58 12.47 15.54
N MET A 253 11.72 13.24 14.47
CA MET A 253 12.98 13.89 14.10
C MET A 253 13.32 15.12 14.95
N THR A 254 12.34 15.70 15.65
CA THR A 254 12.49 16.97 16.39
C THR A 254 12.33 16.81 17.89
N SER A 255 11.73 15.72 18.37
CA SER A 255 11.55 15.42 19.79
C SER A 255 12.87 15.11 20.48
N SER A 256 13.03 15.61 21.70
CA SER A 256 14.14 15.27 22.61
C SER A 256 13.63 15.29 24.07
N PRO A 257 13.94 14.27 24.88
CA PRO A 257 14.57 12.99 24.53
C PRO A 257 13.59 12.02 23.81
N VAL A 258 14.13 11.06 23.06
CA VAL A 258 13.37 9.89 22.56
C VAL A 258 13.66 8.73 23.50
N ASN A 259 12.64 8.26 24.21
CA ASN A 259 12.80 7.28 25.30
C ASN A 259 12.62 5.82 24.83
N ASP A 260 12.09 5.59 23.63
CA ASP A 260 11.91 4.26 23.05
C ASP A 260 13.07 3.92 22.09
N ALA A 261 13.68 2.75 22.26
CA ALA A 261 14.84 2.34 21.48
C ALA A 261 14.52 2.09 19.99
N ALA A 262 13.29 1.64 19.67
CA ALA A 262 12.89 1.44 18.28
C ALA A 262 12.61 2.78 17.59
N GLU A 263 11.98 3.72 18.29
CA GLU A 263 11.83 5.10 17.82
C GLU A 263 13.20 5.77 17.60
N GLU A 264 14.13 5.59 18.53
CA GLU A 264 15.49 6.11 18.41
C GLU A 264 16.23 5.54 17.18
N ARG A 265 16.11 4.23 16.93
CA ARG A 265 16.62 3.60 15.71
C ARG A 265 16.00 4.20 14.45
N CYS A 266 14.69 4.39 14.43
CA CYS A 266 14.00 5.03 13.31
C CYS A 266 14.52 6.45 13.07
N ARG A 267 14.69 7.22 14.15
CA ARG A 267 15.25 8.58 14.09
C ARG A 267 16.67 8.59 13.51
N GLN A 268 17.51 7.64 13.90
CA GLN A 268 18.86 7.49 13.36
C GLN A 268 18.85 7.16 11.87
N ALA A 269 18.03 6.19 11.44
CA ALA A 269 17.89 5.85 10.02
C ALA A 269 17.43 7.05 9.17
N LEU A 270 16.45 7.81 9.67
CA LEU A 270 15.96 9.03 9.03
C LEU A 270 17.00 10.17 8.99
N ALA A 271 17.92 10.22 9.96
CA ALA A 271 18.99 11.20 10.00
C ALA A 271 20.10 10.94 8.96
N THR A 272 20.26 9.68 8.53
CA THR A 272 21.26 9.27 7.53
C THR A 272 20.96 9.82 6.14
N ASP A 273 19.68 9.88 5.72
CA ASP A 273 19.27 10.45 4.43
C ASP A 273 18.19 11.54 4.53
N LYS A 274 18.59 12.68 5.10
CA LYS A 274 17.75 13.89 5.20
C LYS A 274 17.26 14.39 3.84
N ARG A 275 17.99 14.10 2.75
CA ARG A 275 17.61 14.54 1.39
C ARG A 275 16.44 13.73 0.86
N GLN A 276 16.50 12.41 0.99
CA GLN A 276 15.40 11.50 0.65
C GLN A 276 14.16 11.81 1.49
N LEU A 277 14.34 12.03 2.79
CA LEU A 277 13.24 12.41 3.67
C LEU A 277 12.58 13.73 3.22
N LYS A 278 13.38 14.75 2.91
CA LYS A 278 12.87 16.03 2.38
C LYS A 278 12.12 15.85 1.05
N ARG A 279 12.64 15.01 0.15
CA ARG A 279 11.96 14.69 -1.13
C ARG A 279 10.61 14.02 -0.86
N PHE A 280 10.58 13.01 0.00
CA PHE A 280 9.36 12.33 0.38
C PHE A 280 8.30 13.32 0.89
N TRP A 281 8.67 14.23 1.79
CA TRP A 281 7.72 15.23 2.32
C TRP A 281 7.22 16.24 1.30
N LEU A 282 8.11 16.74 0.43
CA LEU A 282 7.70 17.61 -0.67
C LEU A 282 6.61 16.93 -1.51
N ARG A 283 6.74 15.63 -1.69
CA ARG A 283 5.82 14.83 -2.50
C ARG A 283 4.50 14.51 -1.79
N ILE A 284 4.52 14.24 -0.49
CA ILE A 284 3.29 14.15 0.31
C ILE A 284 2.52 15.47 0.30
N SER A 285 3.23 16.61 0.42
CA SER A 285 2.59 17.94 0.48
C SER A 285 1.83 18.33 -0.78
N THR A 286 2.18 17.75 -1.93
CA THR A 286 1.47 17.99 -3.20
C THR A 286 0.22 17.14 -3.38
N LEU A 287 0.00 16.10 -2.55
CA LEU A 287 -1.13 15.16 -2.68
C LEU A 287 -2.49 15.85 -2.78
N ARG A 288 -2.70 16.97 -2.06
CA ARG A 288 -3.93 17.79 -2.15
C ARG A 288 -4.30 18.29 -3.55
N THR A 289 -3.32 18.39 -4.45
CA THR A 289 -3.49 18.93 -5.80
C THR A 289 -3.35 17.89 -6.90
N SER A 290 -3.14 16.62 -6.53
CA SER A 290 -2.73 15.58 -7.46
C SER A 290 -3.75 14.46 -7.55
N THR A 291 -3.94 13.91 -8.76
CA THR A 291 -4.73 12.69 -8.97
C THR A 291 -3.94 11.45 -8.53
N VAL A 292 -4.60 10.29 -8.40
CA VAL A 292 -3.97 9.00 -8.07
C VAL A 292 -2.74 8.67 -8.93
N LYS A 293 -2.77 9.03 -10.22
CA LYS A 293 -1.62 8.89 -11.15
C LYS A 293 -0.39 9.68 -10.71
N SER A 294 -0.57 10.75 -9.97
CA SER A 294 0.52 11.55 -9.43
C SER A 294 1.16 10.92 -8.21
N LEU A 295 0.49 10.03 -7.44
CA LEU A 295 1.11 9.39 -6.28
C LEU A 295 2.38 8.59 -6.69
N PHE A 296 2.36 7.97 -7.87
CA PHE A 296 3.56 7.39 -8.48
C PHE A 296 4.64 8.43 -8.79
N ALA A 297 4.28 9.54 -9.46
CA ALA A 297 5.22 10.63 -9.75
C ALA A 297 5.81 11.24 -8.47
N LEU A 298 5.04 11.18 -7.39
CA LEU A 298 5.36 11.67 -6.07
C LEU A 298 6.18 10.67 -5.26
N VAL A 299 6.19 9.38 -5.58
CA VAL A 299 6.89 8.40 -4.75
C VAL A 299 8.10 7.77 -5.48
N ALA A 300 8.07 7.67 -6.81
CA ALA A 300 8.99 6.83 -7.57
C ALA A 300 9.62 7.50 -8.83
N ILE A 301 9.93 8.81 -8.84
CA ILE A 301 10.72 9.45 -9.92
C ILE A 301 12.05 10.04 -9.38
N PRO A 302 13.25 9.66 -9.86
CA PRO A 302 14.46 10.40 -9.54
C PRO A 302 14.40 11.75 -10.26
N ILE A 303 14.69 12.86 -9.57
CA ILE A 303 14.84 14.16 -10.26
C ILE A 303 16.12 14.09 -11.10
N ALA A 304 15.98 13.60 -12.32
CA ALA A 304 17.00 13.66 -13.35
C ALA A 304 16.34 13.86 -14.73
N THR A 305 15.26 14.65 -14.82
CA THR A 305 14.80 15.37 -16.03
C THR A 305 13.50 16.14 -15.73
N VAL A 306 13.61 17.22 -14.97
CA VAL A 306 12.75 18.39 -15.22
C VAL A 306 13.71 19.51 -15.56
N ARG A 307 14.25 19.45 -16.79
CA ARG A 307 14.71 20.67 -17.46
C ARG A 307 13.43 21.49 -17.62
N LEU A 308 13.40 22.65 -16.97
CA LEU A 308 12.37 23.66 -17.18
C LEU A 308 12.31 23.96 -18.68
N ALA A 309 11.30 23.39 -19.35
CA ALA A 309 10.87 23.91 -20.63
C ALA A 309 10.03 25.16 -20.35
N GLY A 310 10.66 26.32 -20.50
CA GLY A 310 10.02 27.61 -20.75
C GLY A 310 9.40 28.31 -19.54
N LYS A 311 10.13 29.27 -18.97
CA LYS A 311 10.06 30.69 -19.40
C LYS A 311 11.36 31.39 -19.04
#